data_AF-A0A0E3K103-F1
#
_entry.id   AF-A0A0E3K103-F1
#
_cell.length_a   1.000
_cell.length_b   1.000
_cell.length_c   1.000
_cell.angle_alpha   90.00
_cell.angle_beta   90.00
_cell.angle_gamma   90.00
#
_symmetry.space_group_name_H-M   'P 1'
#
loop_
_entity.id
_entity.type
_entity.pdbx_description
1 polymer ?
#
loop_
_entity_poly.entity_id
_entity_poly.type
_entity_poly.pdbx_seq_one_letter_code
_entity_poly.pdbx_strand_id
1 'polypeptide(L)'
;MDVNKAIKKGMFYYGIMAVIGLIALFVGYVLNFQKHAMSGIAIGFTPVGIIGMLIYIFGKDKPKLIKSVKAENEERNIFIRNKTGYRAFWITYWYVFVVTMGTDFLNISASNLSIATLIFMPIVYFITMIVYHHKY
;
A
#
# COMPACT_ATOMS: atom_id res chain seq x y z
N MET A 1 10.29 19.07 8.13
CA MET A 1 8.81 19.08 8.20
C MET A 1 8.38 19.03 9.66
N ASP A 2 7.35 19.77 10.07
CA ASP A 2 6.80 19.67 11.43
C ASP A 2 6.25 18.25 11.68
N VAL A 3 6.70 17.61 12.76
CA VAL A 3 6.29 16.25 13.16
C VAL A 3 4.79 16.17 13.40
N ASN A 4 4.18 17.19 14.00
CA ASN A 4 2.74 17.21 14.25
C ASN A 4 1.95 17.26 12.94
N LYS A 5 2.47 18.00 11.95
CA LYS A 5 1.88 18.04 10.60
C LYS A 5 2.01 16.68 9.90
N ALA A 6 3.14 15.99 10.07
CA ALA A 6 3.37 14.66 9.54
C ALA A 6 2.41 13.62 10.14
N ILE A 7 2.22 13.64 11.46
CA ILE A 7 1.31 12.75 12.20
C ILE A 7 -0.14 12.98 11.74
N LYS A 8 -0.59 14.24 11.66
CA LYS A 8 -1.93 14.57 11.17
C LYS A 8 -2.15 14.10 9.73
N LYS A 9 -1.14 14.25 8.87
CA LYS A 9 -1.17 13.76 7.48
C LYS A 9 -1.28 12.23 7.43
N GLY A 10 -0.53 11.52 8.27
CA GLY A 10 -0.62 10.07 8.43
C GLY A 10 -2.02 9.62 8.84
N MET A 11 -2.56 10.21 9.91
CA MET A 11 -3.94 9.95 10.36
C MET A 11 -4.97 10.17 9.25
N PHE A 12 -4.83 11.25 8.49
CA PHE A 12 -5.73 11.57 7.38
C PHE A 12 -5.71 10.48 6.29
N TYR A 13 -4.52 10.00 5.89
CA TYR A 13 -4.42 8.92 4.90
C TYR A 13 -5.02 7.60 5.40
N TYR A 14 -4.74 7.21 6.64
CA TYR A 14 -5.34 6.01 7.22
C TYR A 14 -6.86 6.16 7.41
N GLY A 15 -7.34 7.37 7.69
CA GLY A 15 -8.76 7.73 7.67
C GLY A 15 -9.39 7.48 6.30
N ILE A 16 -8.79 7.99 5.23
CA ILE A 16 -9.24 7.73 3.85
C ILE A 16 -9.28 6.24 3.57
N MET A 17 -8.24 5.48 3.94
CA MET A 17 -8.23 4.03 3.74
C MET A 17 -9.39 3.34 4.45
N ALA A 18 -9.68 3.71 5.71
CA ALA A 18 -10.81 3.15 6.44
C ALA A 18 -12.15 3.48 5.75
N VAL A 19 -12.32 4.72 5.26
CA VAL A 19 -13.53 5.12 4.52
C VAL A 19 -13.68 4.33 3.22
N ILE A 20 -12.62 4.15 2.44
CA ILE A 20 -12.64 3.32 1.23
C ILE A 20 -13.07 1.89 1.56
N GLY A 21 -12.54 1.31 2.64
CA GLY A 21 -12.92 -0.02 3.11
C GLY A 21 -14.41 -0.12 3.50
N LEU A 22 -14.94 0.89 4.19
CA LEU A 22 -16.36 0.97 4.56
C LEU A 22 -17.27 1.13 3.34
N ILE A 23 -16.88 1.96 2.36
CA ILE A 23 -17.61 2.10 1.10
C ILE A 23 -17.63 0.75 0.36
N ALA A 24 -16.49 0.04 0.30
CA ALA A 24 -16.43 -1.28 -0.30
C ALA A 24 -17.33 -2.30 0.42
N LEU A 25 -17.39 -2.28 1.76
CA LEU A 25 -18.35 -3.10 2.52
C LEU A 25 -19.80 -2.80 2.13
N PHE A 26 -20.15 -1.51 2.08
CA PHE A 26 -21.49 -1.09 1.71
C PHE A 26 -21.86 -1.54 0.28
N VAL A 27 -21.00 -1.26 -0.69
CA VAL A 27 -21.22 -1.65 -2.10
C VAL A 27 -21.28 -3.17 -2.26
N GLY A 28 -20.39 -3.91 -1.58
CA GLY A 28 -20.32 -5.37 -1.68
C GLY A 28 -21.48 -6.10 -1.01
N TYR A 29 -21.92 -5.65 0.17
CA TYR A 29 -22.95 -6.35 0.97
C TYR A 29 -24.35 -5.78 0.83
N VAL A 30 -24.51 -4.47 0.62
CA VAL A 30 -25.83 -3.82 0.51
C VAL A 30 -26.28 -3.79 -0.95
N LEU A 31 -25.39 -3.39 -1.87
CA LEU A 31 -25.72 -3.32 -3.30
C LEU A 31 -25.46 -4.65 -4.05
N ASN A 32 -24.89 -5.66 -3.37
CA ASN A 32 -24.49 -6.96 -3.94
C ASN A 32 -23.61 -6.87 -5.20
N PHE A 33 -22.88 -5.75 -5.36
CA PHE A 33 -22.02 -5.55 -6.53
C PHE A 33 -20.64 -6.16 -6.28
N GLN A 34 -20.21 -7.09 -7.15
CA GLN A 34 -18.90 -7.76 -7.10
C GLN A 34 -18.47 -8.14 -5.67
N LYS A 35 -19.38 -8.79 -4.93
CA LYS A 35 -19.25 -9.05 -3.49
C LYS A 35 -17.87 -9.58 -3.08
N HIS A 36 -17.31 -10.55 -3.81
CA HIS A 36 -15.98 -11.10 -3.51
C HIS A 36 -14.84 -10.08 -3.63
N ALA A 37 -14.83 -9.26 -4.70
CA ALA A 37 -13.81 -8.24 -4.89
C ALA A 37 -13.96 -7.12 -3.85
N MET A 38 -15.18 -6.68 -3.59
CA MET A 38 -15.50 -5.65 -2.59
C MET A 38 -15.17 -6.10 -1.17
N SER A 39 -15.45 -7.36 -0.81
CA SER A 39 -15.02 -7.97 0.45
C SER A 39 -13.49 -7.98 0.58
N GLY A 40 -12.76 -8.26 -0.51
CA GLY A 40 -11.29 -8.20 -0.51
C GLY A 40 -10.76 -6.79 -0.21
N ILE A 41 -11.31 -5.77 -0.88
CA ILE A 41 -10.97 -4.37 -0.62
C ILE A 41 -11.30 -3.99 0.82
N ALA A 42 -12.50 -4.34 1.29
CA ALA A 42 -12.95 -4.08 2.64
C ALA A 42 -12.01 -4.67 3.70
N ILE A 43 -11.66 -5.95 3.58
CA ILE A 43 -10.80 -6.66 4.54
C ILE A 43 -9.36 -6.15 4.46
N GLY A 44 -8.89 -5.66 3.31
CA GLY A 44 -7.58 -5.03 3.21
C GLY A 44 -7.55 -3.63 3.83
N PHE A 45 -8.46 -2.76 3.39
CA PHE A 45 -8.40 -1.33 3.67
C PHE A 45 -8.96 -0.94 5.04
N THR A 46 -10.03 -1.60 5.50
CA THR A 46 -10.69 -1.26 6.77
C THR A 46 -9.79 -1.50 7.98
N PRO A 47 -9.25 -2.70 8.22
CA PRO A 47 -8.38 -2.92 9.38
C PRO A 47 -7.07 -2.15 9.26
N VAL A 48 -6.47 -2.03 8.06
CA VAL A 48 -5.24 -1.23 7.87
C VAL A 48 -5.49 0.25 8.20
N GLY A 49 -6.61 0.81 7.72
CA GLY A 49 -7.01 2.18 8.03
C GLY A 49 -7.26 2.41 9.52
N ILE A 50 -8.03 1.51 10.16
CA ILE A 50 -8.34 1.62 11.59
C ILE A 50 -7.08 1.45 12.45
N ILE A 51 -6.33 0.37 12.26
CA ILE A 51 -5.11 0.08 13.03
C ILE A 51 -4.08 1.21 12.83
N GLY A 52 -3.90 1.66 11.58
CA GLY A 52 -3.02 2.78 11.28
C GLY A 52 -3.43 4.06 12.01
N MET A 53 -4.72 4.42 12.01
CA MET A 53 -5.20 5.55 12.80
C MET A 53 -4.94 5.38 14.30
N LEU A 54 -5.20 4.20 14.87
CA LEU A 54 -4.96 3.94 16.30
C LEU A 54 -3.48 4.10 16.67
N ILE A 55 -2.55 3.64 15.81
CA ILE A 55 -1.10 3.83 16.01
C ILE A 55 -0.76 5.32 16.13
N TYR A 56 -1.31 6.18 15.28
CA TYR A 56 -1.03 7.61 15.34
C TYR A 56 -1.74 8.30 16.51
N ILE A 57 -2.99 7.92 16.83
CA ILE A 57 -3.75 8.51 17.94
C ILE A 57 -3.07 8.23 19.29
N PHE A 58 -2.70 6.97 19.55
CA PHE A 58 -2.08 6.57 20.81
C PHE A 58 -0.56 6.78 20.83
N GLY A 59 0.06 6.88 19.65
CA GLY A 59 1.51 7.01 19.51
C GLY A 59 2.00 8.45 19.36
N LYS A 60 1.14 9.45 19.12
CA LYS A 60 1.55 10.84 18.83
C LYS A 60 2.49 11.45 19.87
N ASP A 61 2.33 11.08 21.14
CA ASP A 61 3.14 11.59 22.25
C ASP A 61 4.32 10.66 22.59
N LYS A 62 4.45 9.51 21.91
CA LYS A 62 5.50 8.52 22.18
C LYS A 62 6.76 8.88 21.41
N PRO A 63 7.94 8.92 22.08
CA PRO A 63 9.20 9.28 21.45
C PRO A 63 9.59 8.33 20.31
N LYS A 64 9.17 7.05 20.40
CA LYS A 64 9.42 6.05 19.36
C LYS A 64 8.74 6.42 18.03
N LEU A 65 7.45 6.81 18.05
CA LEU A 65 6.75 7.22 16.83
C LEU A 65 7.35 8.50 16.27
N ILE A 66 7.64 9.48 17.14
CA ILE A 66 8.26 10.75 16.74
C ILE A 66 9.61 10.51 16.05
N LYS A 67 10.44 9.61 16.59
CA LYS A 67 11.74 9.25 15.99
C LYS A 67 11.55 8.59 14.62
N SER A 68 10.61 7.65 14.50
CA SER A 68 10.30 6.98 13.22
C SER A 68 9.80 7.97 12.16
N VAL A 69 8.88 8.87 12.52
CA VAL A 69 8.35 9.89 11.61
C VAL A 69 9.45 10.87 11.19
N LYS A 70 10.37 11.25 12.09
CA LYS A 70 11.53 12.08 11.72
C LYS A 70 12.43 11.35 10.75
N ALA A 71 12.80 10.11 11.03
CA ALA A 71 13.65 9.29 10.17
C ALA A 71 13.04 9.13 8.77
N GLU A 72 11.73 8.87 8.67
CA GLU A 72 11.06 8.72 7.38
C GLU A 72 11.06 10.01 6.53
N ASN A 73 11.18 11.17 7.19
CA ASN A 73 11.23 12.48 6.54
C ASN A 73 12.66 13.03 6.36
N GLU A 74 13.69 12.23 6.63
CA GLU A 74 15.06 12.56 6.26
C GLU A 74 15.24 12.51 4.74
N GLU A 75 16.03 13.44 4.19
CA GLU A 75 16.21 13.59 2.75
C GLU A 75 16.70 12.30 2.08
N ARG A 76 17.63 11.59 2.71
CA ARG A 76 18.12 10.28 2.22
C ARG A 76 17.00 9.26 2.11
N ASN A 77 16.13 9.16 3.12
CA ASN A 77 15.02 8.21 3.11
C ASN A 77 13.93 8.60 2.11
N ILE A 78 13.66 9.89 1.94
CA ILE A 78 12.77 10.38 0.89
C ILE A 78 13.33 10.03 -0.50
N PHE A 79 14.63 10.25 -0.72
CA PHE A 79 15.30 9.92 -1.97
C PHE A 79 15.24 8.42 -2.27
N ILE A 80 15.61 7.58 -1.30
CA ILE A 80 15.55 6.11 -1.42
C ILE A 80 14.12 5.67 -1.73
N ARG A 81 13.12 6.19 -1.00
CA ARG A 81 11.71 5.84 -1.21
C ARG A 81 11.23 6.21 -2.61
N ASN A 82 11.55 7.42 -3.09
CA ASN A 82 11.15 7.86 -4.43
C ASN A 82 11.80 7.00 -5.53
N LYS A 83 13.10 6.71 -5.40
CA LYS A 83 13.82 5.84 -6.34
C LYS A 83 13.29 4.40 -6.32
N THR A 84 13.00 3.89 -5.13
CA THR A 84 12.37 2.58 -4.93
C THR A 84 11.03 2.51 -5.62
N GLY A 85 10.14 3.47 -5.35
CA GLY A 85 8.81 3.52 -5.94
C GLY A 85 8.86 3.59 -7.47
N TYR A 86 9.72 4.44 -8.03
CA TYR A 86 9.92 4.52 -9.48
C TYR A 86 10.38 3.19 -10.08
N ARG A 87 11.40 2.56 -9.49
CA ARG A 87 11.95 1.31 -10.03
C ARG A 87 10.97 0.14 -9.87
N ALA A 88 10.33 0.03 -8.71
CA ALA A 88 9.33 -1.00 -8.45
C ALA A 88 8.14 -0.85 -9.40
N PHE A 89 7.65 0.38 -9.62
CA PHE A 89 6.58 0.65 -10.58
C PHE A 89 6.93 0.12 -11.99
N TRP A 90 8.11 0.45 -12.52
CA TRP A 90 8.49 -0.01 -13.86
C TRP A 90 8.66 -1.52 -13.95
N ILE A 91 9.22 -2.18 -12.92
CA ILE A 91 9.35 -3.65 -12.89
C ILE A 91 7.95 -4.29 -12.90
N THR A 92 7.05 -3.81 -12.03
CA THR A 92 5.68 -4.31 -11.98
C THR A 92 4.93 -4.02 -13.28
N TYR A 93 5.09 -2.85 -13.88
CA TYR A 93 4.45 -2.49 -15.14
C TYR A 93 4.83 -3.45 -16.27
N TRP A 94 6.13 -3.69 -16.46
CA TRP A 94 6.61 -4.63 -17.47
C TRP A 94 6.16 -6.07 -17.18
N TYR A 95 6.15 -6.47 -15.91
CA TYR A 95 5.60 -7.76 -15.50
C TYR A 95 4.11 -7.89 -15.90
N VAL A 96 3.26 -6.92 -15.52
CA VAL A 96 1.83 -6.95 -15.86
C VAL A 96 1.65 -7.00 -17.36
N PHE A 97 2.38 -6.16 -18.11
CA PHE A 97 2.31 -6.15 -19.57
C PHE A 97 2.62 -7.52 -20.19
N VAL A 98 3.75 -8.14 -19.83
CA VAL A 98 4.15 -9.45 -20.37
C VAL A 98 3.14 -10.53 -20.00
N VAL A 99 2.71 -10.54 -18.74
CA VAL A 99 1.81 -11.57 -18.23
C VAL A 99 0.42 -11.44 -18.85
N THR A 100 -0.09 -10.21 -19.06
CA THR A 100 -1.35 -9.97 -19.76
C THR A 100 -1.27 -10.30 -21.26
N MET A 101 -0.13 -10.11 -21.93
CA MET A 101 0.02 -10.64 -23.29
C MET A 101 0.10 -12.17 -23.32
N GLY A 102 0.61 -12.78 -22.25
CA GLY A 102 0.75 -14.22 -22.11
C GLY A 102 -0.52 -14.96 -21.65
N THR A 103 -1.56 -14.26 -21.18
CA THR A 103 -2.78 -14.93 -20.66
C THR A 103 -3.49 -15.75 -21.72
N ASP A 104 -3.49 -15.29 -22.98
CA ASP A 104 -4.11 -16.00 -24.10
C ASP A 104 -3.37 -17.31 -24.42
N PHE A 105 -2.05 -17.36 -24.15
CA PHE A 105 -1.22 -18.54 -24.37
C PHE A 105 -1.25 -19.52 -23.20
N LEU A 106 -1.34 -19.01 -21.96
CA LEU A 106 -1.21 -19.81 -20.74
C LEU A 106 -2.55 -20.30 -20.19
N ASN A 107 -3.67 -19.84 -20.75
CA ASN A 107 -5.03 -20.24 -20.33
C ASN A 107 -5.28 -20.02 -18.81
N ILE A 108 -4.64 -18.99 -18.25
CA ILE A 108 -4.75 -18.60 -16.85
C ILE A 108 -5.90 -17.60 -16.71
N SER A 109 -6.76 -17.80 -15.71
CA SER A 109 -7.83 -16.83 -15.44
C SER A 109 -7.28 -15.46 -15.04
N ALA A 110 -7.91 -14.40 -15.54
CA ALA A 110 -7.55 -13.03 -15.18
C ALA A 110 -7.61 -12.77 -13.66
N SER A 111 -8.49 -13.48 -12.93
CA SER A 111 -8.59 -13.40 -11.47
C SER A 111 -7.34 -13.93 -10.76
N ASN A 112 -6.85 -15.11 -11.17
CA ASN A 112 -5.64 -15.71 -10.60
C ASN A 112 -4.41 -14.84 -10.90
N LEU A 113 -4.35 -14.30 -12.12
CA LEU A 113 -3.34 -13.34 -12.53
C LEU A 113 -3.31 -12.10 -11.62
N SER A 114 -4.48 -11.54 -11.34
CA SER A 114 -4.63 -10.31 -10.55
C SER A 114 -4.20 -10.55 -9.09
N ILE A 115 -4.56 -11.71 -8.53
CA ILE A 115 -4.14 -12.10 -7.17
C ILE A 115 -2.61 -12.27 -7.11
N ALA A 116 -2.02 -12.98 -8.07
CA ALA A 116 -0.56 -13.15 -8.15
C ALA A 116 0.16 -11.81 -8.29
N THR A 117 -0.39 -10.90 -9.10
CA THR A 117 0.14 -9.55 -9.30
C THR A 117 0.09 -8.72 -8.02
N LEU A 118 -1.01 -8.79 -7.26
CA LEU A 118 -1.16 -8.09 -5.98
C LEU A 118 -0.11 -8.54 -4.94
N ILE A 119 0.31 -9.80 -4.98
CA ILE A 119 1.38 -10.32 -4.11
C ILE A 119 2.77 -9.95 -4.65
N PHE A 120 2.94 -9.96 -5.96
CA PHE A 120 4.22 -9.63 -6.62
C PHE A 120 4.62 -8.17 -6.40
N MET A 121 3.66 -7.23 -6.46
CA MET A 121 3.87 -5.80 -6.24
C MET A 121 4.64 -5.46 -4.95
N PRO A 122 4.17 -5.85 -3.74
CA PRO A 122 4.88 -5.56 -2.51
C PRO A 122 6.24 -6.27 -2.43
N ILE A 123 6.36 -7.49 -2.96
CA ILE A 123 7.64 -8.22 -3.00
C ILE A 123 8.70 -7.41 -3.77
N VAL A 124 8.36 -6.96 -4.98
CA VAL A 124 9.26 -6.13 -5.79
C VAL A 124 9.61 -4.84 -5.08
N TYR A 125 8.62 -4.17 -4.47
CA TYR A 125 8.85 -2.94 -3.73
C TYR A 125 9.83 -3.15 -2.57
N PHE A 126 9.61 -4.15 -1.71
CA PHE A 126 10.47 -4.40 -0.55
C PHE A 126 11.88 -4.85 -0.95
N ILE A 127 12.02 -5.72 -1.97
CA ILE A 127 13.34 -6.11 -2.49
C ILE A 127 14.08 -4.87 -3.00
N THR A 128 13.41 -4.04 -3.79
CA THR A 128 14.02 -2.81 -4.33
C THR A 128 14.41 -1.85 -3.20
N MET A 129 13.58 -1.74 -2.16
CA MET A 129 13.85 -0.91 -0.99
C MET A 129 15.10 -1.38 -0.25
N ILE A 130 15.22 -2.68 0.01
CA ILE A 130 16.39 -3.29 0.66
C ILE A 130 17.65 -3.01 -0.15
N VAL A 131 17.61 -3.24 -1.47
CA VAL A 131 18.75 -3.00 -2.37
C VAL A 131 19.19 -1.54 -2.32
N TYR A 132 18.25 -0.59 -2.37
CA TYR A 132 18.62 0.83 -2.33
C TYR A 132 19.03 1.32 -0.95
N HIS A 133 18.54 0.71 0.13
CA HIS A 133 18.99 1.03 1.48
C HIS A 133 20.42 0.54 1.75
N HIS A 134 20.84 -0.56 1.13
CA HIS A 134 22.23 -1.02 1.19
C HIS A 134 23.17 -0.22 0.27
N LYS A 135 22.64 0.31 -0.83
CA LYS A 135 23.45 1.02 -1.84
C LYS A 135 23.72 2.49 -1.51
N TYR A 136 22.79 3.16 -0.85
CA TYR A 136 22.82 4.59 -0.54
C TYR A 136 22.72 4.80 0.95
#